data_AF-A0A4S8JQL3-F1
#
_entry.id   AF-A0A4S8JQL3-F1
#
_cell.length_a   1.000
_cell.length_b   1.000
_cell.length_c   1.000
_cell.angle_alpha   90.00
_cell.angle_beta   90.00
_cell.angle_gamma   90.00
#
_symmetry.space_group_name_H-M   'P 1'
#
loop_
_entity.id
_entity.type
_entity.pdbx_description
1 polymer ?
#
loop_
_entity_poly.entity_id
_entity_poly.type
_entity_poly.pdbx_seq_one_letter_code
_entity_poly.pdbx_strand_id
1 'polypeptide(L)'
;MNEDLLQDLVLYKKSHEKAVSSAARSLITLFREICPSLLVKKDRGRPVNPKARPKAYGEVSIATDVPDIELLEHVDNSMTDTSDDNDEIKEEEKAKSKKRKFADYVGQLNTSESSLRALKRLTMAKMSQKASDETDGILSNEDFQRIKELKAKKEAKLVMVQQGLLRKGIDSKVSSFKIPSSEQLSIKPVDPAMLEVHIKRKLSKEERLALVRAGREDRGKYQARTAVKQKKMPLAAKRAKVARSRQEKKQRQRRSGKQFQGRKAWK
;
A
#
# COMPACT_ATOMS: atom_id res chain seq x y z
N MET A 1 -29.74 -2.34 -4.37
CA MET A 1 -29.54 -1.02 -3.73
C MET A 1 -28.87 -0.13 -4.76
N ASN A 2 -29.42 1.04 -5.04
CA ASN A 2 -28.89 1.93 -6.08
C ASN A 2 -27.67 2.70 -5.56
N GLU A 3 -26.82 3.19 -6.46
CA GLU A 3 -25.62 3.97 -6.09
C GLU A 3 -25.98 5.21 -5.28
N ASP A 4 -26.98 5.98 -5.72
CA ASP A 4 -27.39 7.22 -5.04
C ASP A 4 -27.87 6.97 -3.61
N LEU A 5 -28.72 5.96 -3.42
CA LEU A 5 -29.20 5.56 -2.10
C LEU A 5 -28.06 5.11 -1.19
N LEU A 6 -27.09 4.36 -1.74
CA LEU A 6 -25.91 3.92 -1.00
C LEU A 6 -25.08 5.12 -0.55
N GLN A 7 -24.84 6.08 -1.44
CA GLN A 7 -24.06 7.28 -1.15
C GLN A 7 -24.73 8.11 -0.04
N ASP A 8 -26.04 8.32 -0.12
CA ASP A 8 -26.81 9.05 0.90
C ASP A 8 -26.69 8.41 2.28
N LEU A 9 -26.82 7.08 2.37
CA LEU A 9 -26.68 6.37 3.64
C LEU A 9 -25.26 6.45 4.21
N VAL A 10 -24.24 6.39 3.34
CA VAL A 10 -22.83 6.49 3.73
C VAL A 10 -22.48 7.87 4.30
N LEU A 11 -23.20 8.94 3.92
CA LEU A 11 -22.99 10.28 4.48
C LEU A 11 -23.17 10.30 6.01
N TYR A 12 -24.03 9.45 6.55
CA TYR A 12 -24.31 9.38 7.99
C TYR A 12 -23.18 8.72 8.81
N LYS A 13 -22.03 8.38 8.23
CA LYS A 13 -20.87 7.84 9.00
C LYS A 13 -20.33 8.78 10.08
N LYS A 14 -20.67 10.08 10.04
CA LYS A 14 -20.34 11.10 11.05
C LYS A 14 -21.57 11.61 11.81
N SER A 15 -22.70 10.90 11.76
CA SER A 15 -23.89 11.24 12.55
C SER A 15 -23.58 11.24 14.04
N HIS A 16 -24.32 12.07 14.78
CA HIS A 16 -24.24 12.12 16.24
C HIS A 16 -24.77 10.83 16.89
N GLU A 17 -25.78 10.22 16.28
CA GLU A 17 -26.30 8.93 16.72
C GLU A 17 -25.31 7.81 16.38
N LYS A 18 -24.83 7.14 17.43
CA LYS A 18 -23.83 6.07 17.30
C LYS A 18 -24.35 4.87 16.51
N ALA A 19 -25.62 4.51 16.69
CA ALA A 19 -26.25 3.39 15.98
C ALA A 19 -26.30 3.63 14.46
N VAL A 20 -26.70 4.84 14.05
CA VAL A 20 -26.71 5.26 12.65
C VAL A 20 -25.28 5.31 12.10
N SER A 21 -24.34 5.87 12.87
CA SER A 21 -22.94 5.95 12.48
C SER A 21 -22.33 4.55 12.29
N SER A 22 -22.62 3.61 13.19
CA SER A 22 -22.14 2.23 13.09
C SER A 22 -22.76 1.48 11.91
N ALA A 23 -24.05 1.68 11.65
CA ALA A 23 -24.73 1.07 10.52
C ALA A 23 -24.17 1.58 9.18
N ALA A 24 -23.95 2.89 9.06
CA ALA A 24 -23.30 3.46 7.86
C ALA A 24 -21.88 2.91 7.68
N ARG A 25 -21.10 2.78 8.76
CA ARG A 25 -19.73 2.24 8.71
C ARG A 25 -19.71 0.75 8.37
N SER A 26 -20.61 -0.07 8.90
CA SER A 26 -20.69 -1.49 8.56
C SER A 26 -21.05 -1.68 7.08
N LEU A 27 -21.93 -0.84 6.56
CA LEU A 27 -22.32 -0.82 5.16
C LEU A 27 -21.13 -0.44 4.26
N ILE A 28 -20.32 0.57 4.62
CA ILE A 28 -19.06 0.87 3.92
C ILE A 28 -18.13 -0.35 3.91
N THR A 29 -17.96 -1.04 5.04
CA THR A 29 -17.09 -2.23 5.11
C THR A 29 -17.55 -3.35 4.19
N LEU A 30 -18.85 -3.64 4.18
CA LEU A 30 -19.44 -4.67 3.32
C LEU A 30 -19.23 -4.35 1.83
N PHE A 31 -19.46 -3.11 1.42
CA PHE A 31 -19.26 -2.71 0.02
C PHE A 31 -17.78 -2.61 -0.39
N ARG A 32 -16.83 -2.48 0.55
CA ARG A 32 -15.40 -2.62 0.23
C ARG A 32 -15.02 -4.03 -0.20
N GLU A 33 -15.71 -5.05 0.33
CA GLU A 33 -15.45 -6.46 0.04
C GLU A 33 -16.22 -6.95 -1.19
N ILE A 34 -17.50 -6.58 -1.30
CA ILE A 34 -18.39 -7.09 -2.36
C ILE A 34 -18.25 -6.25 -3.65
N CYS A 35 -18.28 -4.93 -3.54
CA CYS A 35 -18.40 -4.00 -4.68
C CYS A 35 -17.78 -2.61 -4.42
N PRO A 36 -16.45 -2.47 -4.39
CA PRO A 36 -15.81 -1.20 -4.07
C PRO A 36 -16.05 -0.11 -5.13
N SER A 37 -16.52 -0.46 -6.34
CA SER A 37 -16.85 0.48 -7.41
C SER A 37 -18.01 1.42 -7.05
N LEU A 38 -19.03 0.89 -6.35
CA LEU A 38 -20.22 1.63 -5.91
C LEU A 38 -19.92 2.66 -4.80
N LEU A 39 -18.79 2.52 -4.11
CA LEU A 39 -18.33 3.50 -3.13
C LEU A 39 -17.53 4.63 -3.80
N VAL A 40 -17.65 5.84 -3.27
CA VAL A 40 -16.82 6.99 -3.65
C VAL A 40 -15.35 6.72 -3.29
N LYS A 41 -14.40 7.28 -4.06
CA LYS A 41 -12.95 7.12 -3.85
C LYS A 41 -12.49 7.31 -2.40
N LYS A 42 -13.11 8.23 -1.66
CA LYS A 42 -12.81 8.52 -0.25
C LYS A 42 -13.10 7.34 0.68
N ASP A 43 -14.13 6.56 0.35
CA ASP A 43 -14.62 5.47 1.18
C ASP A 43 -14.08 4.10 0.77
N ARG A 44 -13.43 3.97 -0.39
CA ARG A 44 -12.81 2.72 -0.87
C ARG A 44 -11.66 2.22 0.03
N GLY A 45 -10.99 3.11 0.76
CA GLY A 45 -9.88 2.73 1.64
C GLY A 45 -8.74 2.04 0.88
N ARG A 46 -7.98 1.17 1.57
CA ARG A 46 -6.99 0.29 0.93
C ARG A 46 -7.75 -0.92 0.34
N PRO A 47 -7.80 -1.08 -0.99
CA PRO A 47 -8.58 -2.16 -1.58
C PRO A 47 -7.94 -3.51 -1.24
N VAL A 48 -8.72 -4.41 -0.65
CA VAL A 48 -8.35 -5.82 -0.50
C VAL A 48 -8.41 -6.50 -1.86
N ASN A 49 -9.52 -6.30 -2.59
CA ASN A 49 -9.73 -6.81 -3.95
C ASN A 49 -10.30 -5.69 -4.86
N PRO A 50 -9.45 -4.98 -5.63
CA PRO A 50 -9.92 -3.86 -6.46
C PRO A 50 -10.85 -4.26 -7.60
N LYS A 51 -10.96 -5.56 -7.89
CA LYS A 51 -11.82 -6.15 -8.93
C LYS A 51 -13.05 -6.88 -8.38
N ALA A 52 -13.34 -6.77 -7.07
CA ALA A 52 -14.52 -7.42 -6.50
C ALA A 52 -15.81 -6.93 -7.17
N ARG A 53 -16.68 -7.88 -7.52
CA ARG A 53 -17.96 -7.67 -8.20
C ARG A 53 -19.05 -8.43 -7.43
N PRO A 54 -20.31 -7.98 -7.49
CA PRO A 54 -21.39 -8.69 -6.83
C PRO A 54 -21.62 -10.01 -7.58
N LYS A 55 -21.93 -11.06 -6.83
CA LYS A 55 -22.31 -12.34 -7.41
C LYS A 55 -23.56 -12.16 -8.27
N ALA A 56 -23.56 -12.78 -9.46
CA ALA A 56 -24.75 -12.82 -10.31
C ALA A 56 -25.86 -13.63 -9.64
N TYR A 57 -27.10 -13.37 -10.03
CA TYR A 57 -28.23 -14.16 -9.54
C TYR A 57 -28.05 -15.64 -9.91
N GLY A 58 -28.13 -16.53 -8.92
CA GLY A 58 -27.89 -17.97 -9.11
C GLY A 58 -26.42 -18.39 -9.13
N GLU A 59 -25.48 -17.46 -8.98
CA GLU A 59 -24.05 -17.79 -8.87
C GLU A 59 -23.75 -18.37 -7.48
N VAL A 60 -23.50 -19.68 -7.43
CA VAL A 60 -23.05 -20.38 -6.23
C VAL A 60 -21.53 -20.46 -6.26
N SER A 61 -20.89 -19.97 -5.19
CA SER A 61 -19.45 -20.17 -4.98
C SER A 61 -19.22 -21.58 -4.49
N ILE A 62 -19.07 -22.53 -5.41
CA ILE A 62 -18.73 -23.91 -5.09
C ILE A 62 -17.21 -23.96 -4.91
N ALA A 63 -16.75 -24.37 -3.73
CA ALA A 63 -15.34 -24.68 -3.52
C ALA A 63 -15.07 -26.03 -4.19
N THR A 64 -14.67 -26.01 -5.46
CA THR A 64 -14.31 -27.23 -6.20
C THR A 64 -12.97 -27.77 -5.73
N ASP A 65 -12.02 -26.88 -5.45
CA ASP A 65 -10.63 -27.23 -5.19
C ASP A 65 -10.09 -26.57 -3.93
N VAL A 66 -9.04 -27.18 -3.37
CA VAL A 66 -8.29 -26.56 -2.27
C VAL A 66 -7.56 -25.33 -2.84
N PRO A 67 -7.76 -24.15 -2.24
CA PRO A 67 -7.10 -22.93 -2.70
C PRO A 67 -5.58 -23.14 -2.69
N ASP A 68 -4.92 -22.61 -3.72
CA ASP A 68 -3.47 -22.71 -3.92
C ASP A 68 -2.94 -24.12 -4.31
N ILE A 69 -3.80 -25.06 -4.74
CA ILE A 69 -3.37 -26.34 -5.35
C ILE A 69 -2.48 -26.12 -6.58
N GLU A 70 -2.79 -25.13 -7.42
CA GLU A 70 -2.04 -24.78 -8.63
C GLU A 70 -0.55 -24.51 -8.34
N LEU A 71 -0.18 -24.22 -7.08
CA LEU A 71 1.20 -24.02 -6.68
C LEU A 71 2.06 -25.28 -6.82
N LEU A 72 1.48 -26.46 -6.60
CA LEU A 72 2.20 -27.73 -6.66
C LEU A 72 2.48 -28.12 -8.12
N GLU A 73 1.48 -28.02 -9.00
CA GLU A 73 1.61 -28.39 -10.42
C GLU A 73 2.74 -27.63 -11.16
N HIS A 74 2.96 -26.36 -10.77
CA HIS A 74 4.01 -25.55 -11.37
C HIS A 74 5.43 -25.92 -10.92
N VAL A 75 5.59 -26.54 -9.75
CA VAL A 75 6.92 -26.95 -9.25
C VAL A 75 7.37 -28.23 -9.94
N ASP A 76 6.46 -29.18 -10.12
CA ASP A 76 6.79 -30.47 -10.74
C ASP A 76 7.19 -30.32 -12.21
N ASN A 77 6.55 -29.38 -12.93
CA ASN A 77 6.98 -29.01 -14.29
C ASN A 77 8.26 -28.16 -14.35
N SER A 78 8.58 -27.39 -13.29
CA SER A 78 9.78 -26.54 -13.26
C SER A 78 11.04 -27.31 -12.89
N MET A 79 10.94 -28.44 -12.20
CA MET A 79 12.09 -29.28 -11.85
C MET A 79 12.53 -30.19 -12.99
N THR A 80 11.77 -30.27 -14.08
CA THR A 80 12.11 -31.08 -15.26
C THR A 80 12.99 -30.36 -16.29
N ASP A 81 13.30 -29.07 -16.10
CA ASP A 81 14.00 -28.23 -17.09
C ASP A 81 15.40 -27.79 -16.63
N THR A 82 16.04 -28.52 -15.70
CA THR A 82 17.39 -28.19 -15.19
C THR A 82 18.29 -29.41 -15.08
N SER A 83 18.22 -30.32 -16.05
CA SER A 83 19.21 -31.37 -16.22
C SER A 83 19.89 -31.25 -17.59
N ASP A 84 21.10 -30.69 -17.52
CA ASP A 84 22.29 -31.12 -18.26
C ASP A 84 22.32 -30.89 -19.78
N ASP A 85 23.05 -29.85 -20.20
CA ASP A 85 23.92 -29.96 -21.38
C ASP A 85 25.14 -29.07 -21.16
N ASN A 86 26.17 -29.70 -20.60
CA ASN A 86 27.53 -29.19 -20.47
C ASN A 86 28.29 -29.69 -21.69
N ASP A 87 28.37 -28.88 -22.75
CA ASP A 87 29.20 -29.20 -23.91
C ASP A 87 30.21 -28.08 -24.19
N GLU A 88 31.46 -28.50 -24.14
CA GLU A 88 32.67 -27.71 -24.16
C GLU A 88 33.22 -27.62 -25.61
N ILE A 89 33.83 -26.47 -25.91
CA ILE A 89 34.86 -26.19 -26.94
C ILE A 89 34.42 -26.09 -28.44
N LYS A 90 34.52 -24.88 -29.02
CA LYS A 90 35.66 -24.45 -29.89
C LYS A 90 35.47 -23.06 -30.52
N GLU A 91 36.47 -22.21 -30.28
CA GLU A 91 36.73 -20.98 -31.01
C GLU A 91 37.03 -21.27 -32.48
N GLU A 92 36.57 -20.40 -33.38
CA GLU A 92 37.38 -19.91 -34.50
C GLU A 92 36.77 -18.61 -35.08
N GLU A 93 37.61 -17.57 -35.16
CA GLU A 93 37.28 -16.29 -35.78
C GLU A 93 37.29 -16.35 -37.33
N LYS A 94 36.36 -15.63 -37.99
CA LYS A 94 36.59 -14.43 -38.84
C LYS A 94 35.61 -14.26 -40.02
N ALA A 95 35.04 -13.04 -40.05
CA ALA A 95 34.88 -12.11 -41.19
C ALA A 95 33.89 -12.35 -42.37
N LYS A 96 32.94 -11.39 -42.44
CA LYS A 96 32.52 -10.55 -43.59
C LYS A 96 31.79 -11.17 -44.81
N SER A 97 30.48 -10.87 -44.87
CA SER A 97 29.70 -10.29 -45.99
C SER A 97 30.04 -10.62 -47.46
N LYS A 98 29.16 -11.40 -48.15
CA LYS A 98 28.29 -10.99 -49.29
C LYS A 98 27.78 -12.18 -50.13
N LYS A 99 26.49 -12.06 -50.50
CA LYS A 99 25.82 -12.48 -51.76
C LYS A 99 25.67 -13.99 -52.09
N ARG A 100 24.42 -14.43 -51.90
CA ARG A 100 23.61 -15.43 -52.66
C ARG A 100 24.25 -16.06 -53.91
N LYS A 101 24.22 -17.39 -53.98
CA LYS A 101 23.68 -18.17 -55.12
C LYS A 101 23.15 -19.54 -54.66
N PHE A 102 22.04 -19.93 -55.30
CA PHE A 102 21.34 -21.22 -55.21
C PHE A 102 22.24 -22.39 -55.64
N ALA A 103 22.16 -23.51 -54.92
CA ALA A 103 22.27 -24.86 -55.49
C ALA A 103 21.67 -25.87 -54.50
N ASP A 104 20.88 -26.79 -55.04
CA ASP A 104 20.14 -27.84 -54.35
C ASP A 104 21.03 -28.76 -53.52
N TYR A 105 20.63 -29.01 -52.27
CA TYR A 105 21.09 -30.18 -51.52
C TYR A 105 19.89 -30.84 -50.84
N VAL A 106 19.33 -31.79 -51.58
CA VAL A 106 18.45 -32.86 -51.10
C VAL A 106 19.17 -33.57 -49.97
N GLY A 107 18.77 -33.32 -48.72
CA GLY A 107 19.46 -33.94 -47.59
C GLY A 107 19.07 -33.45 -46.22
N GLN A 108 17.78 -33.18 -45.96
CA GLN A 108 17.33 -32.98 -44.58
C GLN A 108 15.88 -33.42 -44.36
N LEU A 109 15.57 -34.64 -44.81
CA LEU A 109 14.38 -35.41 -44.42
C LEU A 109 14.71 -36.40 -43.28
N ASN A 110 15.56 -35.99 -42.33
CA ASN A 110 15.87 -36.80 -41.13
C ASN A 110 15.34 -36.18 -39.84
N THR A 111 14.27 -35.37 -39.91
CA THR A 111 13.50 -34.96 -38.72
C THR A 111 12.18 -35.72 -38.59
N SER A 112 12.04 -36.84 -39.29
CA SER A 112 10.84 -37.71 -39.26
C SER A 112 11.09 -39.08 -38.61
N GLU A 113 12.33 -39.40 -38.23
CA GLU A 113 12.67 -40.59 -37.45
C GLU A 113 13.20 -40.24 -36.05
N SER A 114 12.40 -39.50 -35.28
CA SER A 114 12.32 -39.86 -33.86
C SER A 114 11.58 -41.20 -33.83
N SER A 115 12.33 -42.30 -33.97
CA SER A 115 11.79 -43.67 -34.06
C SER A 115 10.62 -43.88 -33.08
N LEU A 116 9.59 -44.66 -33.46
CA LEU A 116 8.49 -45.02 -32.54
C LEU A 116 9.00 -45.57 -31.20
N ARG A 117 10.22 -46.15 -31.17
CA ARG A 117 10.91 -46.54 -29.93
C ARG A 117 11.41 -45.35 -29.10
N ALA A 118 11.95 -44.30 -29.70
CA ALA A 118 12.34 -43.07 -29.00
C ALA A 118 11.10 -42.37 -28.42
N LEU A 119 10.04 -42.24 -29.22
CA LEU A 119 8.75 -41.73 -28.74
C LEU A 119 8.17 -42.61 -27.63
N LYS A 120 8.18 -43.94 -27.79
CA LYS A 120 7.74 -44.89 -26.75
C LYS A 120 8.59 -44.82 -25.47
N ARG A 121 9.90 -44.59 -25.58
CA ARG A 121 10.79 -44.40 -24.42
C ARG A 121 10.49 -43.09 -23.69
N LEU A 122 10.26 -42.01 -24.42
CA LEU A 122 9.85 -40.73 -23.85
C LEU A 122 8.46 -40.81 -23.21
N THR A 123 7.49 -41.47 -23.84
CA THR A 123 6.17 -41.67 -23.23
C THR A 123 6.22 -42.62 -22.04
N MET A 124 7.01 -43.70 -22.09
CA MET A 124 7.19 -44.61 -20.94
C MET A 124 7.88 -43.92 -19.77
N ALA A 125 8.90 -43.09 -20.01
CA ALA A 125 9.55 -42.30 -18.96
C ALA A 125 8.58 -41.27 -18.35
N LYS A 126 7.74 -40.64 -19.18
CA LYS A 126 6.71 -39.69 -18.74
C LYS A 126 5.55 -40.38 -18.02
N MET A 127 5.23 -41.63 -18.35
CA MET A 127 4.20 -42.45 -17.68
C MET A 127 4.71 -43.04 -16.36
N SER A 128 5.98 -43.46 -16.27
CA SER A 128 6.54 -44.01 -15.02
C SER A 128 6.68 -42.97 -13.92
N GLN A 129 6.85 -41.69 -14.27
CA GLN A 129 6.89 -40.58 -13.30
C GLN A 129 5.49 -40.05 -12.95
N LYS A 130 4.49 -40.29 -13.79
CA LYS A 130 3.09 -39.89 -13.53
C LYS A 130 2.30 -40.95 -12.76
N ALA A 131 2.83 -42.16 -12.62
CA ALA A 131 2.19 -43.29 -11.97
C ALA A 131 2.38 -43.34 -10.44
N SER A 132 3.18 -42.45 -9.84
CA SER A 132 3.26 -42.37 -8.36
C SER A 132 2.07 -41.66 -7.71
N ASP A 133 1.29 -40.92 -8.51
CA ASP A 133 0.26 -40.02 -8.02
C ASP A 133 -1.13 -40.42 -8.56
N GLU A 134 -1.45 -41.72 -8.54
CA GLU A 134 -2.83 -42.21 -8.64
C GLU A 134 -3.49 -42.23 -7.24
N THR A 135 -3.38 -41.13 -6.49
CA THR A 135 -3.85 -41.05 -5.09
C THR A 135 -5.15 -40.27 -4.99
N ASP A 136 -6.29 -40.86 -5.39
CA ASP A 136 -7.67 -40.49 -5.01
C ASP A 136 -8.10 -38.98 -5.05
N GLY A 137 -7.30 -38.08 -5.62
CA GLY A 137 -7.49 -36.63 -5.46
C GLY A 137 -7.37 -36.13 -4.00
N ILE A 138 -6.84 -36.95 -3.08
CA ILE A 138 -6.73 -36.60 -1.66
C ILE A 138 -5.29 -36.12 -1.37
N LEU A 139 -5.15 -34.83 -1.10
CA LEU A 139 -3.86 -34.23 -0.69
C LEU A 139 -3.42 -34.76 0.67
N SER A 140 -2.13 -35.11 0.79
CA SER A 140 -1.52 -35.51 2.04
C SER A 140 -1.15 -34.29 2.91
N ASN A 141 -0.89 -34.50 4.20
CA ASN A 141 -0.40 -33.44 5.09
C ASN A 141 0.91 -32.81 4.62
N GLU A 142 1.76 -33.55 3.91
CA GLU A 142 3.00 -33.03 3.32
C GLU A 142 2.70 -32.03 2.21
N ASP A 143 1.68 -32.29 1.40
CA ASP A 143 1.28 -31.40 0.31
C ASP A 143 0.76 -30.07 0.84
N PHE A 144 -0.01 -30.08 1.94
CA PHE A 144 -0.41 -28.86 2.62
C PHE A 144 0.77 -28.07 3.19
N GLN A 145 1.80 -28.75 3.69
CA GLN A 145 3.04 -28.08 4.13
C GLN A 145 3.77 -27.45 2.95
N ARG A 146 3.91 -28.17 1.82
CA ARG A 146 4.51 -27.65 0.58
C ARG A 146 3.73 -26.46 0.04
N ILE A 147 2.39 -26.52 -0.02
CA ILE A 147 1.54 -25.38 -0.43
C ILE A 147 1.80 -24.17 0.46
N LYS A 148 1.87 -24.37 1.78
CA LYS A 148 2.15 -23.29 2.74
C LYS A 148 3.52 -22.65 2.50
N GLU A 149 4.56 -23.46 2.27
CA GLU A 149 5.90 -22.95 1.95
C GLU A 149 5.93 -22.19 0.62
N LEU A 150 5.31 -22.74 -0.42
CA LEU A 150 5.26 -22.12 -1.74
C LEU A 150 4.49 -20.80 -1.71
N LYS A 151 3.41 -20.74 -0.93
CA LYS A 151 2.66 -19.50 -0.69
C LYS A 151 3.52 -18.46 0.02
N ALA A 152 4.23 -18.83 1.08
CA ALA A 152 5.15 -17.94 1.78
C ALA A 152 6.27 -17.42 0.85
N LYS A 153 6.84 -18.28 0.00
CA LYS A 153 7.83 -17.89 -1.01
C LYS A 153 7.25 -16.92 -2.04
N LYS A 154 6.03 -17.15 -2.53
CA LYS A 154 5.34 -16.25 -3.47
C LYS A 154 5.04 -14.89 -2.82
N GLU A 155 4.54 -14.87 -1.59
CA GLU A 155 4.28 -13.63 -0.83
C GLU A 155 5.56 -12.84 -0.57
N ALA A 156 6.64 -13.51 -0.13
CA ALA A 156 7.94 -12.87 0.05
C ALA A 156 8.44 -12.25 -1.26
N LYS A 157 8.36 -12.98 -2.38
CA LYS A 157 8.72 -12.47 -3.70
C LYS A 157 7.88 -11.25 -4.10
N LEU A 158 6.57 -11.27 -3.83
CA LEU A 158 5.68 -10.12 -4.09
C LEU A 158 6.08 -8.90 -3.25
N VAL A 159 6.41 -9.07 -1.96
CA VAL A 159 6.86 -8.00 -1.09
C VAL A 159 8.20 -7.43 -1.57
N MET A 160 9.15 -8.28 -1.94
CA MET A 160 10.44 -7.86 -2.50
C MET A 160 10.26 -7.07 -3.79
N VAL A 161 9.34 -7.47 -4.66
CA VAL A 161 8.99 -6.73 -5.88
C VAL A 161 8.36 -5.38 -5.54
N GLN A 162 7.43 -5.32 -4.58
CA GLN A 162 6.81 -4.07 -4.13
C GLN A 162 7.83 -3.09 -3.53
N GLN A 163 8.82 -3.62 -2.81
CA GLN A 163 9.92 -2.83 -2.24
C GLN A 163 10.99 -2.48 -3.28
N GLY A 164 10.84 -2.92 -4.54
CA GLY A 164 11.77 -2.62 -5.63
C GLY A 164 13.07 -3.42 -5.61
N LEU A 165 13.17 -4.45 -4.76
CA LEU A 165 14.35 -5.32 -4.63
C LEU A 165 14.42 -6.39 -5.74
N LEU A 166 13.28 -6.72 -6.35
CA LEU A 166 13.20 -7.65 -7.48
C LEU A 166 12.35 -7.06 -8.60
N ARG A 167 12.82 -7.16 -9.85
CA ARG A 167 12.05 -6.77 -11.05
C ARG A 167 11.43 -8.02 -11.66
N LYS A 168 10.14 -7.97 -12.01
CA LYS A 168 9.42 -9.11 -12.61
C LYS A 168 9.75 -9.18 -14.12
N GLY A 169 10.70 -10.03 -14.51
CA GLY A 169 11.09 -10.23 -15.92
C GLY A 169 12.35 -11.09 -16.07
N ILE A 170 12.50 -11.72 -17.23
CA ILE A 170 13.50 -12.76 -17.58
C ILE A 170 14.96 -12.24 -17.62
N ASP A 171 15.17 -10.92 -17.60
CA ASP A 171 16.50 -10.31 -17.68
C ASP A 171 17.01 -9.83 -16.31
N SER A 172 17.25 -10.74 -15.36
CA SER A 172 17.83 -10.41 -14.05
C SER A 172 19.36 -10.52 -14.03
N LYS A 173 20.05 -9.97 -15.05
CA LYS A 173 21.52 -9.83 -15.06
C LYS A 173 22.03 -8.52 -14.45
N VAL A 174 21.19 -7.73 -13.78
CA VAL A 174 21.62 -6.47 -13.17
C VAL A 174 21.22 -6.43 -11.70
N SER A 175 22.24 -6.49 -10.84
CA SER A 175 22.22 -6.29 -9.39
C SER A 175 21.18 -7.12 -8.63
N SER A 176 21.53 -8.39 -8.36
CA SER A 176 21.02 -9.06 -7.19
C SER A 176 21.38 -8.22 -5.97
N PHE A 177 20.39 -7.56 -5.35
CA PHE A 177 20.54 -7.05 -4.00
C PHE A 177 20.83 -8.28 -3.14
N LYS A 178 22.11 -8.54 -2.85
CA LYS A 178 22.56 -9.69 -2.07
C LYS A 178 22.06 -9.46 -0.65
N ILE A 179 20.87 -9.98 -0.36
CA ILE A 179 20.41 -10.10 1.01
C ILE A 179 21.44 -10.99 1.70
N PRO A 180 22.17 -10.48 2.71
CA PRO A 180 23.19 -11.29 3.37
C PRO A 180 22.53 -12.54 3.93
N SER A 181 23.16 -13.70 3.74
CA SER A 181 22.63 -14.95 4.31
C SER A 181 22.55 -14.82 5.84
N SER A 182 21.69 -15.61 6.48
CA SER A 182 21.54 -15.59 7.95
C SER A 182 22.87 -15.71 8.69
N GLU A 183 23.83 -16.45 8.11
CA GLU A 183 25.18 -16.62 8.65
C GLU A 183 26.06 -15.37 8.46
N GLN A 184 25.87 -14.60 7.39
CA GLN A 184 26.59 -13.33 7.18
C GLN A 184 26.11 -12.20 8.11
N LEU A 185 24.88 -12.30 8.61
CA LEU A 185 24.32 -11.34 9.56
C LEU A 185 24.79 -11.61 10.99
N SER A 186 25.06 -12.87 11.36
CA SER A 186 25.50 -13.23 12.71
C SER A 186 26.99 -12.94 12.98
N ILE A 187 27.81 -12.79 11.93
CA ILE A 187 29.25 -12.49 12.06
C ILE A 187 29.50 -11.05 12.54
N LYS A 188 28.53 -10.14 12.38
CA LYS A 188 28.65 -8.77 12.90
C LYS A 188 28.04 -8.71 14.29
N PRO A 189 28.79 -8.37 15.36
CA PRO A 189 28.18 -8.03 16.64
C PRO A 189 27.28 -6.81 16.42
N VAL A 190 25.97 -7.01 16.49
CA VAL A 190 25.00 -5.92 16.36
C VAL A 190 24.87 -5.26 17.73
N ASP A 191 25.13 -3.95 17.80
CA ASP A 191 24.90 -3.19 19.03
C ASP A 191 23.42 -3.30 19.44
N PRO A 192 23.10 -3.75 20.67
CA PRO A 192 21.73 -3.96 21.12
C PRO A 192 20.90 -2.67 21.10
N ALA A 193 21.55 -1.50 21.17
CA ALA A 193 20.92 -0.20 21.05
C ALA A 193 20.32 0.07 19.65
N MET A 194 20.86 -0.54 18.59
CA MET A 194 20.34 -0.40 17.23
C MET A 194 19.16 -1.35 16.93
N LEU A 195 19.04 -2.43 17.71
CA LEU A 195 17.95 -3.39 17.63
C LEU A 195 16.76 -3.01 18.51
N GLU A 196 16.86 -1.93 19.29
CA GLU A 196 15.69 -1.35 19.94
C GLU A 196 14.74 -0.85 18.86
N VAL A 197 13.80 -1.74 18.53
CA VAL A 197 12.52 -1.45 17.88
C VAL A 197 12.04 -0.09 18.38
N HIS A 198 11.46 0.73 17.49
CA HIS A 198 10.89 2.06 17.77
C HIS A 198 9.70 1.99 18.75
N ILE A 199 9.91 1.39 19.91
CA ILE A 199 9.01 1.30 21.03
C ILE A 199 9.08 2.68 21.66
N LYS A 200 8.05 3.49 21.40
CA LYS A 200 7.86 4.78 22.05
C LYS A 200 7.66 4.55 23.55
N ARG A 201 8.76 4.43 24.30
CA ARG A 201 8.74 4.37 25.77
C ARG A 201 8.13 5.67 26.28
N LYS A 202 7.19 5.55 27.23
CA LYS A 202 6.58 6.73 27.86
C LYS A 202 7.65 7.39 28.73
N LEU A 203 7.95 8.67 28.48
CA LEU A 203 8.88 9.43 29.31
C LEU A 203 8.44 9.41 30.78
N SER A 204 9.41 9.29 31.69
CA SER A 204 9.20 9.38 33.14
C SER A 204 8.67 10.77 33.51
N LYS A 205 8.08 10.92 34.71
CA LYS A 205 7.56 12.21 35.17
C LYS A 205 8.67 13.26 35.24
N GLU A 206 9.89 12.84 35.58
CA GLU A 206 11.08 13.68 35.70
C GLU A 206 11.55 14.19 34.34
N GLU A 207 11.65 13.32 33.34
CA GLU A 207 12.00 13.69 31.96
C GLU A 207 10.99 14.68 31.35
N ARG A 208 9.70 14.48 31.62
CA ARG A 208 8.66 15.43 31.18
C ARG A 208 8.81 16.79 31.85
N LEU A 209 9.13 16.82 33.14
CA LEU A 209 9.35 18.07 33.87
C LEU A 209 10.63 18.79 33.39
N ALA A 210 11.69 18.04 33.04
CA ALA A 210 12.92 18.58 32.48
C ALA A 210 12.67 19.24 31.11
N LEU A 211 11.95 18.59 30.20
CA LEU A 211 11.55 19.17 28.91
C LEU A 211 10.71 20.44 29.08
N VAL A 212 9.81 20.45 30.05
CA VAL A 212 8.97 21.62 30.35
C VAL A 212 9.81 22.77 30.93
N ARG A 213 10.83 22.49 31.75
CA ARG A 213 11.76 23.51 32.27
C ARG A 213 12.66 24.05 31.17
N ALA A 214 13.28 23.19 30.36
CA ALA A 214 14.08 23.59 29.21
C ALA A 214 13.30 24.49 28.24
N GLY A 215 12.03 24.15 27.95
CA GLY A 215 11.16 24.99 27.11
C GLY A 215 10.67 26.30 27.76
N ARG A 216 10.99 26.54 29.03
CA ARG A 216 10.64 27.75 29.81
C ARG A 216 11.85 28.60 30.18
N GLU A 217 13.09 28.10 30.03
CA GLU A 217 14.32 28.82 30.39
C GLU A 217 14.46 30.14 29.62
N ASP A 218 14.05 30.18 28.35
CA ASP A 218 14.07 31.40 27.53
C ASP A 218 12.89 32.36 27.78
N ARG A 219 11.90 31.95 28.60
CA ARG A 219 10.73 32.78 28.89
C ARG A 219 10.98 33.55 30.18
N GLY A 220 11.22 34.86 30.02
CA GLY A 220 11.27 35.79 31.16
C GLY A 220 10.02 35.71 32.06
N LYS A 221 10.13 36.27 33.27
CA LYS A 221 9.07 36.23 34.31
C LYS A 221 7.69 36.54 33.73
N TYR A 222 6.69 35.72 34.07
CA TYR A 222 5.31 35.87 33.58
C TYR A 222 4.76 37.27 33.89
N GLN A 223 4.36 38.01 32.85
CA GLN A 223 3.69 39.31 32.98
C GLN A 223 2.32 39.26 32.30
N ALA A 224 1.31 39.87 32.94
CA ALA A 224 -0.04 39.93 32.39
C ALA A 224 -0.05 40.63 31.02
N ARG A 225 -0.74 40.06 30.03
CA ARG A 225 -0.84 40.61 28.65
C ARG A 225 -1.38 42.04 28.63
N THR A 226 -2.24 42.40 29.57
CA THR A 226 -2.78 43.75 29.74
C THR A 226 -1.67 44.75 30.11
N ALA A 227 -0.80 44.41 31.05
CA ALA A 227 0.34 45.24 31.47
C ALA A 227 1.37 45.40 30.33
N VAL A 228 1.68 44.32 29.60
CA VAL A 228 2.58 44.37 28.43
C VAL A 228 2.00 45.25 27.31
N LYS A 229 0.69 45.19 27.06
CA LYS A 229 0.03 45.98 26.01
C LYS A 229 -0.07 47.47 26.36
N GLN A 230 -0.22 47.83 27.63
CA GLN A 230 -0.26 49.23 28.06
C GLN A 230 1.09 49.96 27.92
N LYS A 231 2.20 49.23 28.04
CA LYS A 231 3.57 49.75 27.84
C LYS A 231 3.92 50.00 26.37
N LYS A 232 3.27 49.32 25.42
CA LYS A 232 3.59 49.40 23.98
C LYS A 232 2.96 50.59 23.22
N MET A 233 2.02 51.32 23.82
CA MET A 233 1.39 52.47 23.15
C MET A 233 2.11 53.78 23.52
N PRO A 234 2.74 54.49 22.56
CA PRO A 234 3.42 55.75 22.85
C PRO A 234 2.43 56.79 23.37
N LEU A 235 2.89 57.66 24.28
CA LEU A 235 2.04 58.66 24.96
C LEU A 235 1.30 59.56 23.97
N ALA A 236 1.91 59.89 22.83
CA ALA A 236 1.29 60.67 21.76
C ALA A 236 0.05 59.97 21.16
N ALA A 237 0.11 58.65 20.93
CA ALA A 237 -1.02 57.88 20.40
C ALA A 237 -2.19 57.79 21.41
N LYS A 238 -1.88 57.72 22.72
CA LYS A 238 -2.90 57.79 23.78
C LYS A 238 -3.60 59.15 23.77
N ARG A 239 -2.84 60.25 23.70
CA ARG A 239 -3.39 61.62 23.64
C ARG A 239 -4.24 61.85 22.39
N ALA A 240 -3.80 61.37 21.22
CA ALA A 240 -4.54 61.46 19.96
C ALA A 240 -5.87 60.69 20.02
N LYS A 241 -5.89 59.48 20.60
CA LYS A 241 -7.13 58.70 20.76
C LYS A 241 -8.15 59.41 21.66
N VAL A 242 -7.71 60.01 22.75
CA VAL A 242 -8.56 60.79 23.65
C VAL A 242 -9.11 62.04 22.94
N ALA A 243 -8.27 62.75 22.18
CA ALA A 243 -8.68 63.93 21.41
C ALA A 243 -9.75 63.58 20.35
N ARG A 244 -9.56 62.49 19.59
CA ARG A 244 -10.55 62.00 18.62
C ARG A 244 -11.88 61.64 19.28
N SER A 245 -11.86 60.94 20.41
CA SER A 245 -13.08 60.60 21.16
C SER A 245 -13.84 61.85 21.65
N ARG A 246 -13.12 62.89 22.10
CA ARG A 246 -13.73 64.17 22.49
C ARG A 246 -14.36 64.88 21.30
N GLN A 247 -13.70 64.91 20.15
CA GLN A 247 -14.24 65.49 18.91
C GLN A 247 -15.50 64.75 18.44
N GLU A 248 -15.49 63.42 18.47
CA GLU A 248 -16.63 62.59 18.09
C GLU A 248 -17.84 62.82 19.00
N LYS A 249 -17.64 62.89 20.32
CA LYS A 249 -18.70 63.28 21.27
C LYS A 249 -19.26 64.67 20.98
N LYS A 250 -18.41 65.64 20.68
CA LYS A 250 -18.83 67.01 20.31
C LYS A 250 -19.63 67.01 19.00
N GLN A 251 -19.22 66.24 17.99
CA GLN A 251 -20.00 66.09 16.76
C GLN A 251 -21.34 65.42 16.99
N ARG A 252 -21.40 64.37 17.82
CA ARG A 252 -22.64 63.68 18.17
C ARG A 252 -23.62 64.60 18.91
N GLN A 253 -23.14 65.41 19.84
CA GLN A 253 -23.95 66.43 20.53
C GLN A 253 -24.48 67.52 19.58
N ARG A 254 -23.67 67.97 18.61
CA ARG A 254 -24.11 68.92 17.58
C ARG A 254 -25.18 68.35 16.64
N ARG A 255 -25.13 67.04 16.37
CA ARG A 255 -26.14 66.33 15.57
C ARG A 255 -27.43 66.11 16.35
N SER A 256 -27.36 65.76 17.64
CA SER A 256 -28.55 65.55 18.47
C SER A 256 -29.34 66.84 18.76
N GLY A 257 -28.67 68.00 18.81
CA GLY A 257 -29.33 69.29 19.01
C GLY A 257 -30.21 69.78 17.85
N LYS A 258 -30.13 69.16 16.67
CA LYS A 258 -30.92 69.54 15.48
C LYS A 258 -32.19 68.70 15.25
N GLN A 259 -32.43 67.68 16.07
CA GLN A 259 -33.57 66.77 15.91
C GLN A 259 -34.74 67.04 16.86
N PHE A 260 -34.65 68.06 17.73
CA PHE A 260 -35.79 68.49 18.54
C PHE A 260 -36.62 69.54 17.78
N GLN A 261 -37.22 69.14 16.65
CA GLN A 261 -38.32 69.87 16.04
C GLN A 261 -39.60 69.47 16.79
N GLY A 262 -40.30 70.48 17.30
CA GLY A 262 -41.31 70.39 18.35
C GLY A 262 -42.36 69.30 18.13
N ARG A 263 -42.60 68.52 19.19
CA ARG A 263 -43.85 67.80 19.35
C ARG A 263 -44.97 68.84 19.45
N LYS A 264 -45.73 69.03 18.37
CA LYS A 264 -47.00 69.74 18.41
C LYS A 264 -47.87 69.07 19.46
N ALA A 265 -48.08 69.74 20.59
CA ALA A 265 -49.14 69.41 21.54
C ALA A 265 -50.47 69.72 20.85
N TRP A 266 -51.30 68.70 20.64
CA TRP A 266 -52.69 68.90 20.25
C TRP A 266 -53.53 68.93 21.53
N LYS A 267 -54.43 69.92 21.60
CA LYS A 267 -55.52 70.02 22.57
C LYS A 267 -56.66 69.10 22.14
#